data_AF-M1BQL0-F1
#
_entry.id   AF-M1BQL0-F1
#
_cell.length_a   1.000
_cell.length_b   1.000
_cell.length_c   1.000
_cell.angle_alpha   90.00
_cell.angle_beta   90.00
_cell.angle_gamma   90.00
#
_symmetry.space_group_name_H-M   'P 1'
#
loop_
_entity.id
_entity.type
_entity.pdbx_description
1 polymer ?
#
loop_
_entity_poly.entity_id
_entity_poly.type
_entity_poly.pdbx_seq_one_letter_code
_entity_poly.pdbx_strand_id
1 'polypeptide(L)'
;MEIGLAVGGAFLSSALNVLFDRLAPNGELLKMFQKRKNDVQLLKKLKLTLLGLQAVLSDAENKQASNPSVSEWLNELRHAVDSAENLIEQVNYEALKLKVEGKHHNLAETSNQQVSDLNLCLSDDFFLKIKEKLEDTIETLKDLQEQIGLLGLKEHFGSTKQETRTPSTSLVDDSDIFGRQKE
;
A
#
# COMPACT_ATOMS: atom_id res chain seq x y z
N MET A 1 -30.73 -1.47 -2.15
CA MET A 1 -29.92 -0.80 -3.18
C MET A 1 -28.58 -0.52 -2.52
N GLU A 2 -27.65 -1.47 -2.62
CA GLU A 2 -26.31 -1.38 -2.01
C GLU A 2 -25.34 -0.97 -3.11
N ILE A 3 -25.08 0.34 -3.20
CA ILE A 3 -24.02 0.92 -4.04
C ILE A 3 -22.85 1.21 -3.11
N GLY A 4 -21.92 0.26 -3.01
CA GLY A 4 -20.78 0.44 -2.12
C GLY A 4 -19.77 -0.71 -2.11
N LEU A 5 -19.40 -1.28 -3.26
CA LEU A 5 -18.44 -2.40 -3.26
C LEU A 5 -17.53 -2.46 -4.49
N ALA A 6 -17.23 -1.30 -5.08
CA ALA A 6 -16.26 -1.19 -6.19
C ALA A 6 -15.13 -0.17 -5.93
N VAL A 7 -15.13 0.52 -4.78
CA VAL A 7 -14.18 1.63 -4.49
C VAL A 7 -12.98 1.17 -3.63
N GLY A 8 -13.03 -0.03 -3.04
CA GLY A 8 -11.99 -0.50 -2.10
C GLY A 8 -10.63 -0.82 -2.74
N GLY A 9 -10.61 -1.25 -4.01
CA GLY A 9 -9.36 -1.74 -4.62
C GLY A 9 -8.38 -0.65 -5.05
N ALA A 10 -8.91 0.44 -5.63
CA ALA A 10 -8.11 1.62 -5.93
C ALA A 10 -7.51 2.22 -4.64
N PHE A 11 -8.24 2.14 -3.53
CA PHE A 11 -7.77 2.62 -2.23
C PHE A 11 -6.56 1.83 -1.73
N LEU A 12 -6.64 0.51 -1.60
CA LEU A 12 -5.53 -0.31 -1.07
C LEU A 12 -4.28 -0.20 -1.93
N SER A 13 -4.42 -0.27 -3.25
CA SER A 13 -3.30 -0.10 -4.17
C SER A 13 -2.62 1.27 -3.99
N SER A 14 -3.40 2.34 -3.84
CA SER A 14 -2.88 3.69 -3.61
C SER A 14 -2.20 3.84 -2.25
N ALA A 15 -2.81 3.31 -1.19
CA ALA A 15 -2.26 3.35 0.17
C ALA A 15 -0.93 2.59 0.26
N LEU A 16 -0.84 1.42 -0.37
CA LEU A 16 0.41 0.65 -0.46
C LEU A 16 1.51 1.45 -1.18
N ASN A 17 1.19 2.15 -2.28
CA ASN A 17 2.16 2.99 -2.97
C ASN A 17 2.67 4.12 -2.07
N VAL A 18 1.78 4.80 -1.34
CA VAL A 18 2.16 5.83 -0.36
C VAL A 18 3.08 5.26 0.71
N LEU A 19 2.77 4.07 1.23
CA LEU A 19 3.64 3.38 2.19
C LEU A 19 5.01 3.06 1.58
N PHE A 20 5.08 2.60 0.33
CA PHE A 20 6.35 2.31 -0.33
C PHE A 20 7.22 3.55 -0.56
N ASP A 21 6.61 4.68 -0.93
CA ASP A 21 7.30 5.97 -1.04
C ASP A 21 7.86 6.42 0.32
N ARG A 22 7.05 6.28 1.39
CA ARG A 22 7.49 6.63 2.75
C ARG A 22 8.57 5.67 3.30
N LEU A 23 8.54 4.40 2.88
CA LEU A 23 9.54 3.37 3.19
C LEU A 23 10.74 3.36 2.24
N ALA A 24 10.88 4.36 1.36
CA ALA A 24 11.99 4.44 0.43
C ALA A 24 13.35 4.56 1.18
N PRO A 25 14.45 4.02 0.62
CA PRO A 25 15.78 4.03 1.26
C PRO A 25 16.29 5.42 1.67
N ASN A 26 15.81 6.47 1.02
CA ASN A 26 16.14 7.88 1.25
C ASN A 26 15.04 8.66 2.00
N GLY A 27 13.95 7.99 2.41
CA GLY A 27 12.83 8.59 3.13
C GLY A 27 13.23 9.14 4.49
N GLU A 28 12.53 10.19 4.94
CA GLU A 28 12.77 10.81 6.26
C GLU A 28 12.58 9.80 7.40
N LEU A 29 11.60 8.92 7.26
CA LEU A 29 11.34 7.82 8.20
C LEU A 29 12.55 6.92 8.40
N LEU A 30 13.19 6.50 7.31
CA LEU A 30 14.33 5.60 7.39
C LEU A 30 15.54 6.30 8.02
N LYS A 31 15.73 7.61 7.80
CA LYS A 31 16.75 8.41 8.50
C LYS A 31 16.53 8.47 10.01
N MET A 32 15.28 8.51 10.47
CA MET A 32 14.96 8.49 11.90
C MET A 32 15.29 7.12 12.51
N PHE A 33 15.03 6.04 11.79
CA PHE A 33 15.31 4.66 12.21
C PHE A 33 16.79 4.27 12.05
N GLN A 34 17.56 4.94 11.18
CA GLN A 34 18.97 4.66 10.92
C GLN A 34 19.88 4.81 12.14
N LYS A 35 19.50 5.61 13.14
CA LYS A 35 20.25 5.71 14.41
C LYS A 35 20.35 4.36 15.13
N ARG A 36 19.43 3.43 14.87
CA ARG A 36 19.34 2.14 15.54
C ARG A 36 19.24 1.02 14.50
N LYS A 37 20.35 0.34 14.25
CA LYS A 37 20.52 -0.67 13.17
C LYS A 37 19.41 -1.73 13.09
N ASN A 38 18.85 -2.13 14.24
CA ASN A 38 17.81 -3.17 14.30
C ASN A 38 16.48 -2.69 13.70
N ASP A 39 16.21 -1.40 13.72
CA ASP A 39 14.91 -0.86 13.37
C ASP A 39 14.78 -0.63 11.84
N VAL A 40 15.91 -0.46 11.16
CA VAL A 40 15.98 -0.48 9.68
C VAL A 40 15.62 -1.87 9.13
N GLN A 41 15.99 -2.95 9.83
CA GLN A 41 15.60 -4.30 9.43
C GLN A 41 14.09 -4.51 9.56
N LEU A 42 13.46 -3.90 10.55
CA LEU A 42 12.01 -4.00 10.77
C LEU A 42 11.23 -3.33 9.64
N LEU A 43 11.61 -2.10 9.26
CA LEU A 43 11.02 -1.39 8.10
C LEU A 43 11.21 -2.17 6.79
N LYS A 44 12.39 -2.80 6.62
CA LYS A 44 12.65 -3.65 5.45
C LYS A 44 11.74 -4.87 5.42
N LYS A 45 11.48 -5.50 6.57
CA LYS A 45 10.53 -6.63 6.69
C LYS A 45 9.12 -6.19 6.31
N LEU A 46 8.63 -5.08 6.87
CA LEU A 46 7.32 -4.52 6.51
C LEU A 46 7.20 -4.34 5.00
N LYS A 47 8.18 -3.68 4.37
CA LYS A 47 8.19 -3.43 2.93
C LYS A 47 8.09 -4.72 2.12
N LEU A 48 8.84 -5.77 2.49
CA LEU A 48 8.83 -7.05 1.78
C LEU A 48 7.49 -7.78 1.93
N THR A 49 6.91 -7.79 3.12
CA THR A 49 5.60 -8.41 3.35
C THR A 49 4.50 -7.70 2.56
N LEU A 50 4.48 -6.36 2.57
CA LEU A 50 3.53 -5.56 1.79
C LEU A 50 3.67 -5.80 0.27
N LEU A 51 4.90 -5.97 -0.24
CA LEU A 51 5.13 -6.29 -1.66
C LEU A 51 4.52 -7.65 -2.04
N GLY A 52 4.67 -8.67 -1.19
CA GLY A 52 4.07 -9.99 -1.43
C GLY A 52 2.54 -9.92 -1.46
N LEU A 53 1.94 -9.15 -0.55
CA LEU A 53 0.49 -8.95 -0.49
C LEU A 53 -0.03 -8.14 -1.70
N GLN A 54 0.73 -7.14 -2.17
CA GLN A 54 0.38 -6.36 -3.36
C GLN A 54 0.26 -7.23 -4.60
N ALA A 55 1.08 -8.27 -4.74
CA ALA A 55 1.08 -9.14 -5.92
C ALA A 55 -0.23 -9.93 -6.10
N VAL A 56 -0.93 -10.22 -5.00
CA VAL A 56 -2.19 -10.98 -5.00
C VAL A 56 -3.43 -10.09 -4.86
N LEU A 57 -3.24 -8.79 -4.61
CA LEU A 57 -4.31 -7.84 -4.33
C LEU A 57 -5.35 -7.80 -5.46
N SER A 58 -4.90 -7.73 -6.72
CA SER A 58 -5.83 -7.69 -7.87
C SER A 58 -6.68 -8.97 -8.01
N ASP A 59 -6.12 -10.15 -7.70
CA ASP A 59 -6.88 -11.40 -7.74
C ASP A 59 -7.86 -11.51 -6.57
N ALA A 60 -7.45 -11.03 -5.39
CA ALA A 60 -8.32 -10.94 -4.21
C ALA A 60 -9.52 -10.02 -4.46
N GLU A 61 -9.30 -8.84 -5.05
CA GLU A 61 -10.37 -7.90 -5.41
C GLU A 61 -11.39 -8.52 -6.37
N ASN A 62 -10.92 -9.23 -7.41
CA ASN A 62 -11.79 -9.92 -8.36
C ASN A 62 -12.65 -11.01 -7.69
N LYS A 63 -12.10 -11.67 -6.66
CA LYS A 63 -12.78 -12.75 -5.94
C LYS A 63 -13.63 -12.28 -4.77
N GLN A 64 -13.47 -11.04 -4.31
CA GLN A 64 -14.13 -10.48 -3.12
C GLN A 64 -15.65 -10.68 -3.14
N ALA A 65 -16.30 -10.41 -4.28
CA ALA A 65 -17.76 -10.52 -4.40
C ALA A 65 -18.26 -11.98 -4.38
N SER A 66 -17.40 -12.93 -4.74
CA SER A 66 -17.75 -14.35 -4.86
C SER A 66 -17.31 -15.22 -3.67
N ASN A 67 -16.34 -14.74 -2.89
CA ASN A 67 -15.76 -15.48 -1.77
C ASN A 67 -15.74 -14.60 -0.50
N PRO A 68 -16.65 -14.84 0.46
CA PRO A 68 -16.69 -14.10 1.72
C PRO A 68 -15.38 -14.13 2.50
N SER A 69 -14.65 -15.25 2.48
CA SER A 69 -13.36 -15.37 3.16
C SER A 69 -12.28 -14.47 2.55
N VAL A 70 -12.32 -14.25 1.23
CA VAL A 70 -11.44 -13.27 0.56
C VAL A 70 -11.86 -11.84 0.91
N SER A 71 -13.16 -11.58 1.08
CA SER A 71 -13.63 -10.27 1.53
C SER A 71 -13.18 -9.94 2.95
N GLU A 72 -13.23 -10.92 3.86
CA GLU A 72 -12.74 -10.73 5.23
C GLU A 72 -11.22 -10.56 5.25
N TRP A 73 -10.48 -11.36 4.48
CA TRP A 73 -9.04 -11.20 4.31
C TRP A 73 -8.65 -9.80 3.79
N LEU A 74 -9.38 -9.25 2.82
CA LEU A 74 -9.17 -7.88 2.33
C LEU A 74 -9.49 -6.82 3.38
N ASN A 75 -10.50 -7.06 4.22
CA ASN A 75 -10.84 -6.16 5.31
C ASN A 75 -9.72 -6.09 6.35
N GLU A 76 -9.16 -7.24 6.73
CA GLU A 76 -8.02 -7.32 7.64
C GLU A 76 -6.77 -6.70 7.03
N LEU A 77 -6.51 -6.92 5.74
CA LEU A 77 -5.42 -6.26 5.03
C LEU A 77 -5.54 -4.73 5.09
N ARG A 78 -6.77 -4.20 4.91
CA ARG A 78 -7.02 -2.76 5.04
C ARG A 78 -6.71 -2.26 6.44
N HIS A 79 -7.18 -2.95 7.48
CA HIS A 79 -6.91 -2.55 8.86
C HIS A 79 -5.41 -2.54 9.19
N ALA A 80 -4.65 -3.51 8.68
CA ALA A 80 -3.20 -3.57 8.86
C ALA A 80 -2.48 -2.44 8.10
N VAL A 81 -2.91 -2.12 6.87
CA VAL A 81 -2.37 -1.01 6.07
C VAL A 81 -2.66 0.34 6.73
N ASP A 82 -3.90 0.57 7.18
CA ASP A 82 -4.29 1.80 7.89
C ASP A 82 -3.48 1.96 9.20
N SER A 83 -3.25 0.85 9.92
CA SER A 83 -2.42 0.84 11.13
C SER A 83 -0.97 1.22 10.82
N ALA A 84 -0.39 0.67 9.76
CA ALA A 84 0.96 1.02 9.31
C ALA A 84 1.06 2.51 8.91
N GLU A 85 0.10 3.02 8.15
CA GLU A 85 0.06 4.43 7.75
C GLU A 85 -0.01 5.36 8.96
N ASN A 86 -0.92 5.08 9.90
CA ASN A 86 -1.08 5.85 11.13
C ASN A 86 0.21 5.87 11.99
N LEU A 87 0.93 4.75 12.09
CA LEU A 87 2.21 4.71 12.82
C LEU A 87 3.26 5.58 12.16
N ILE A 88 3.34 5.53 10.83
CA ILE A 88 4.25 6.36 10.04
C ILE A 88 3.92 7.85 10.23
N GLU A 89 2.64 8.22 10.24
CA GLU A 89 2.20 9.59 10.45
C GLU A 89 2.51 10.12 11.84
N GLN A 90 2.33 9.30 12.88
CA GLN A 90 2.74 9.65 14.25
C GLN A 90 4.23 9.94 14.33
N VAL A 91 5.08 9.13 13.68
CA VAL A 91 6.52 9.36 13.63
C VAL A 91 6.85 10.67 12.92
N ASN A 92 6.22 10.92 11.76
CA ASN A 92 6.42 12.16 11.01
C ASN A 92 5.96 13.39 11.81
N TYR A 93 4.83 13.30 12.51
CA TYR A 93 4.31 14.37 13.34
C TYR A 93 5.27 14.71 14.48
N GLU A 94 5.76 13.72 15.23
CA GLU A 94 6.73 13.96 16.31
C GLU A 94 8.07 14.49 15.76
N ALA A 95 8.52 14.02 14.61
CA ALA A 95 9.71 14.57 13.94
C ALA A 95 9.56 16.06 13.63
N LEU A 96 8.40 16.43 13.07
CA LEU A 96 8.09 17.81 12.72
C LEU A 96 7.96 18.67 13.98
N LYS A 97 7.30 18.17 15.01
CA LYS A 97 7.15 18.84 16.30
C LYS A 97 8.52 19.15 16.93
N LEU A 98 9.41 18.16 17.01
CA LEU A 98 10.78 18.37 17.50
C LEU A 98 11.55 19.40 16.65
N LYS A 99 11.36 19.41 15.33
CA LYS A 99 11.98 20.39 14.43
C LYS A 99 11.46 21.81 14.66
N VAL A 100 10.17 21.97 14.98
CA VAL A 100 9.58 23.28 15.30
C VAL A 100 10.01 23.73 16.69
N GLU A 101 9.86 22.88 17.71
CA GLU A 101 10.25 23.19 19.09
C GLU A 101 11.76 23.47 19.21
N GLY A 102 12.60 22.67 18.54
CA GLY A 102 14.04 22.89 18.48
C GLY A 102 14.41 24.21 17.80
N LYS A 103 13.67 24.64 16.77
CA LYS A 103 13.87 25.97 16.16
C LYS A 103 13.49 27.12 17.10
N HIS A 104 12.50 26.93 17.96
CA HIS A 104 12.08 27.93 18.94
C HIS A 104 13.09 28.08 20.08
N HIS A 105 13.77 27.00 20.49
CA HIS A 105 14.83 27.07 21.51
C HIS A 105 16.07 27.82 21.00
N ASN A 106 16.45 27.63 19.73
CA ASN A 106 17.59 28.31 19.10
C ASN A 106 17.34 29.81 18.82
N LEU A 107 16.09 30.29 18.84
CA LEU A 107 15.81 31.73 18.66
C LEU A 107 16.07 32.54 19.95
N ALA A 108 16.04 31.90 21.12
CA ALA A 108 16.26 32.55 22.41
C ALA A 108 17.75 32.69 22.78
N GLU A 109 18.63 31.88 22.19
CA GLU A 109 20.07 31.88 22.51
C GLU A 109 20.91 32.40 21.33
N THR A 110 21.12 33.72 21.31
CA THR A 110 22.13 34.36 20.46
C THR A 110 23.52 34.05 21.00
N SER A 111 24.14 32.93 20.60
CA SER A 111 25.62 32.82 20.62
C SER A 111 26.14 31.60 19.81
N ASN A 112 26.71 31.89 18.65
CA ASN A 112 27.96 31.29 18.13
C ASN A 112 28.23 29.78 18.26
N GLN A 113 27.26 28.89 18.02
CA GLN A 113 27.59 27.51 17.67
C GLN A 113 26.81 27.08 16.43
N GLN A 114 27.54 26.71 15.38
CA GLN A 114 26.97 26.00 14.23
C GLN A 114 26.33 24.71 14.74
N VAL A 115 25.01 24.68 14.88
CA VAL A 115 24.26 23.44 15.17
C VAL A 115 23.94 22.77 13.83
N SER A 116 25.00 22.32 13.16
CA SER A 116 24.86 21.23 12.20
C SER A 116 24.47 20.00 13.00
N ASP A 117 23.40 19.34 12.57
CA ASP A 117 22.85 18.12 13.16
C ASP A 117 22.06 18.35 14.46
N LEU A 118 20.86 18.93 14.30
CA LEU A 118 19.73 18.64 15.17
C LEU A 118 19.60 17.12 15.24
N ASN A 119 20.19 16.54 16.28
CA ASN A 119 20.13 15.14 16.61
C ASN A 119 18.72 14.87 17.16
N LEU A 120 17.68 15.08 16.34
CA LEU A 120 16.28 14.85 16.66
C LEU A 120 16.17 13.40 17.10
N CYS A 121 16.15 13.17 18.41
CA CYS A 121 16.00 11.86 18.99
C CYS A 121 14.59 11.85 19.55
N LEU A 122 13.73 11.03 18.95
CA LEU A 122 12.49 10.67 19.60
C LEU A 122 12.82 10.09 20.97
N SER A 123 11.96 10.35 21.96
CA SER A 123 12.08 9.72 23.27
C SER A 123 12.12 8.20 23.12
N ASP A 124 12.98 7.52 23.88
CA ASP A 124 13.11 6.06 23.82
C ASP A 124 11.77 5.36 24.07
N ASP A 125 10.94 5.88 24.97
CA ASP A 125 9.59 5.39 25.27
C ASP A 125 8.65 5.46 24.04
N PHE A 126 8.61 6.61 23.37
CA PHE A 126 7.81 6.77 22.14
C PHE A 126 8.26 5.80 21.06
N PHE A 127 9.59 5.67 20.90
CA PHE A 127 10.15 4.78 19.90
C PHE A 127 9.83 3.31 20.19
N LEU A 128 9.96 2.87 21.46
CA LEU A 128 9.59 1.52 21.88
C LEU A 128 8.12 1.21 21.57
N LYS A 129 7.22 2.15 21.87
CA LYS A 129 5.79 2.02 21.58
C LYS A 129 5.50 1.90 20.08
N ILE A 130 6.15 2.72 19.25
CA ILE A 130 6.00 2.62 17.79
C ILE A 130 6.53 1.28 17.28
N LYS A 131 7.69 0.85 17.80
CA LYS A 131 8.30 -0.42 17.42
C LYS A 131 7.40 -1.61 17.73
N GLU A 132 6.87 -1.69 18.95
CA GLU A 132 5.97 -2.77 19.37
C GLU A 132 4.75 -2.88 18.44
N LYS A 133 4.07 -1.75 18.21
CA LYS A 133 2.92 -1.71 17.29
C LYS A 133 3.27 -2.07 15.85
N LEU A 134 4.47 -1.68 15.41
CA LEU A 134 4.97 -2.01 14.08
C LEU A 134 5.27 -3.51 13.96
N GLU A 135 5.81 -4.13 15.01
CA GLU A 135 6.01 -5.58 15.09
C GLU A 135 4.68 -6.33 15.00
N ASP A 136 3.67 -5.91 15.77
CA ASP A 136 2.31 -6.49 15.73
C ASP A 136 1.68 -6.36 14.33
N THR A 137 1.83 -5.20 13.68
CA THR A 137 1.32 -4.95 12.33
C THR A 137 1.99 -5.86 11.32
N ILE A 138 3.31 -6.06 11.43
CA ILE A 138 4.07 -6.97 10.55
C ILE A 138 3.65 -8.43 10.77
N GLU A 139 3.39 -8.83 12.02
CA GLU A 139 2.89 -10.17 12.35
C GLU A 139 1.54 -10.41 11.68
N THR A 140 0.59 -9.48 11.84
CA THR A 140 -0.74 -9.56 11.20
C THR A 140 -0.62 -9.67 9.67
N LEU A 141 0.25 -8.86 9.05
CA LEU A 141 0.48 -8.91 7.60
C LEU A 141 1.09 -10.25 7.15
N LYS A 142 1.92 -10.89 7.98
CA LYS A 142 2.47 -12.23 7.68
C LYS A 142 1.41 -13.30 7.80
N ASP A 143 0.55 -13.25 8.81
CA ASP A 143 -0.56 -14.19 8.95
C ASP A 143 -1.48 -14.11 7.72
N LEU A 144 -1.75 -12.90 7.23
CA LEU A 144 -2.46 -12.69 5.97
C LEU A 144 -1.71 -13.29 4.77
N GLN A 145 -0.38 -13.17 4.74
CA GLN A 145 0.45 -13.74 3.69
C GLN A 145 0.40 -15.28 3.68
N GLU A 146 0.34 -15.93 4.85
CA GLU A 146 0.22 -17.39 4.95
C GLU A 146 -1.15 -17.89 4.48
N GLN A 147 -2.20 -17.09 4.65
CA GLN A 147 -3.56 -17.42 4.19
C GLN A 147 -3.73 -17.35 2.66
N ILE A 148 -2.82 -16.69 1.94
CA ILE A 148 -2.87 -16.56 0.47
C ILE A 148 -3.05 -17.92 -0.21
N GLY A 149 -2.26 -18.92 0.20
CA GLY A 149 -2.30 -20.27 -0.37
C GLY A 149 -3.61 -21.00 -0.10
N LEU A 150 -4.18 -20.80 1.10
CA LEU A 150 -5.45 -21.40 1.50
C LEU A 150 -6.64 -20.78 0.75
N LEU A 151 -6.57 -19.49 0.47
CA LEU A 151 -7.59 -18.75 -0.27
C LEU A 151 -7.49 -18.95 -1.79
N GLY A 152 -6.46 -19.65 -2.27
CA GLY A 152 -6.22 -19.88 -3.69
C GLY A 152 -5.99 -18.58 -4.46
N LEU A 153 -5.43 -17.57 -3.79
CA LEU A 153 -5.08 -16.28 -4.40
C LEU A 153 -3.85 -16.44 -5.28
N LYS A 154 -3.85 -15.80 -6.45
CA LYS A 154 -2.79 -15.92 -7.44
C LYS A 154 -2.12 -14.57 -7.69
N GLU A 155 -0.80 -14.61 -7.79
CA GLU A 155 -0.02 -13.44 -8.19
C GLU A 155 -0.38 -13.07 -9.63
N HIS A 156 -0.82 -11.83 -9.84
CA HIS A 156 -1.12 -11.34 -11.18
C HIS A 156 0.17 -10.84 -11.86
N PHE A 157 1.10 -11.75 -12.14
CA PHE A 157 2.15 -11.46 -13.13
C PHE A 157 1.43 -11.34 -14.47
N GLY A 158 1.26 -10.10 -14.94
CA GLY A 158 0.46 -9.73 -16.10
C GLY A 158 0.46 -10.78 -17.20
N SER A 159 -0.46 -11.73 -17.12
CA SER A 159 -0.84 -12.50 -18.27
C SER A 159 -1.75 -11.52 -18.99
N THR A 160 -1.18 -10.86 -19.99
CA THR A 160 -1.94 -10.32 -21.11
C THR A 160 -2.71 -11.49 -21.72
N LYS A 161 -3.76 -11.96 -21.03
CA LYS A 161 -4.87 -12.62 -21.68
C LYS A 161 -5.57 -11.49 -22.39
N GLN A 162 -5.03 -11.18 -23.56
CA GLN A 162 -5.74 -10.53 -24.62
C GLN A 162 -7.04 -11.32 -24.73
N GLU A 163 -8.12 -10.77 -24.17
CA GLU A 163 -9.45 -11.30 -24.47
C GLU A 163 -9.56 -11.16 -25.98
N THR A 164 -9.37 -12.27 -26.70
CA THR A 164 -9.68 -12.36 -28.12
C THR A 164 -11.19 -12.25 -28.21
N ARG A 165 -11.68 -11.02 -28.21
CA ARG A 165 -13.03 -10.69 -28.65
C ARG A 165 -13.11 -11.18 -30.07
N THR A 166 -13.81 -12.30 -30.27
CA THR A 166 -14.14 -12.80 -31.61
C THR A 166 -14.90 -11.69 -32.34
N PRO A 167 -14.40 -11.18 -33.48
CA PRO A 167 -15.16 -10.24 -34.30
C PRO A 167 -16.42 -10.97 -34.78
N SER A 168 -17.59 -10.36 -34.58
CA SER A 168 -18.83 -10.84 -35.21
C SER A 168 -18.72 -10.59 -36.71
N THR A 169 -18.49 -11.65 -37.49
CA THR A 169 -18.56 -11.55 -38.96
C THR A 169 -20.03 -11.61 -39.36
N SER A 170 -20.62 -10.45 -39.66
CA SER A 170 -21.86 -10.34 -40.41
C SER A 170 -21.51 -10.54 -41.89
N LEU A 171 -21.51 -11.78 -42.38
CA LEU A 171 -21.52 -12.08 -43.81
C LEU A 171 -22.97 -11.98 -44.29
N VAL A 172 -23.31 -10.87 -44.93
CA VAL A 172 -24.54 -10.75 -45.71
C VAL A 172 -24.22 -11.35 -47.07
N ASP A 173 -24.85 -12.47 -47.40
CA ASP A 173 -24.77 -13.09 -48.73
C ASP A 173 -25.54 -12.19 -49.70
N ASP A 174 -24.81 -11.45 -50.53
CA ASP A 174 -25.37 -10.50 -51.51
C ASP A 174 -25.80 -11.24 -52.80
N SER A 175 -26.54 -12.33 -52.62
CA SER A 175 -27.08 -13.11 -53.74
C SER A 175 -28.44 -12.57 -54.15
N ASP A 176 -28.45 -11.98 -55.35
CA ASP A 176 -29.59 -11.77 -56.24
C ASP A 176 -30.60 -10.67 -55.87
N ILE A 177 -30.15 -9.40 -55.98
CA ILE A 177 -31.07 -8.30 -56.30
C ILE A 177 -31.41 -8.38 -57.80
N PHE A 178 -32.44 -9.16 -58.13
CA PHE A 178 -33.05 -9.16 -59.46
C PHE A 178 -33.85 -7.87 -59.68
N GLY A 179 -33.34 -6.98 -60.53
CA GLY A 179 -34.07 -5.81 -61.02
C GLY A 179 -35.30 -6.21 -61.82
N ARG A 180 -36.48 -5.69 -61.46
CA ARG A 180 -37.67 -5.78 -62.32
C ARG A 180 -37.46 -4.89 -63.54
N GLN A 181 -37.40 -5.51 -64.72
CA GLN A 181 -37.45 -4.79 -66.00
C GLN A 181 -38.86 -4.24 -66.27
N LYS A 182 -38.86 -2.99 -66.77
CA LYS A 182 -39.74 -2.35 -67.78
C LYS A 182 -41.26 -2.43 -67.63
N GLU A 183 -41.89 -1.26 -67.53
CA GLU A 183 -42.48 -0.55 -68.70
C GLU A 183 -42.37 0.97 -68.50
#